data_AF-A0A529Y630-F1
#
_entry.id   AF-A0A529Y630-F1
#
_cell.length_a   1.000
_cell.length_b   1.000
_cell.length_c   1.000
_cell.angle_alpha   90.00
_cell.angle_beta   90.00
_cell.angle_gamma   90.00
#
_symmetry.space_group_name_H-M   'P 1'
#
loop_
_entity.id
_entity.type
_entity.pdbx_description
1 polymer ?
#
loop_
_entity_poly.entity_id
_entity_poly.type
_entity_poly.pdbx_seq_one_letter_code
_entity_poly.pdbx_strand_id
1 'polypeptide(L)'
;MENEIIDLVAAISKIDTARSAEAILQEFRSAMARYGLRSFLITGLPVPHDADWQREILGDGWPVDWYNRYVSEDHFQHDPCVAQCRHSPQPFLWRELPAARLSKRSRLVMDEAAEFGMKDGICVPIHVPLA
;
A
#
# COMPACT_ATOMS: atom_id res chain seq x y z
N MET A 1 6.23 -0.96 -25.08
CA MET A 1 6.11 -2.38 -24.67
C MET A 1 7.44 -3.08 -24.49
N GLU A 2 8.24 -3.36 -25.53
CA GLU A 2 9.45 -4.20 -25.37
C GLU A 2 10.50 -3.58 -24.41
N ASN A 3 10.76 -2.27 -24.53
CA ASN A 3 11.61 -1.55 -23.58
C ASN A 3 11.06 -1.49 -22.14
N GLU A 4 9.72 -1.43 -21.97
CA GLU A 4 9.10 -1.33 -20.64
C GLU A 4 9.27 -2.62 -19.83
N ILE A 5 9.19 -3.77 -20.50
CA ILE A 5 9.42 -5.08 -19.86
C ILE A 5 10.89 -5.20 -19.46
N ILE A 6 11.81 -4.81 -20.34
CA ILE A 6 13.26 -4.81 -20.04
C ILE A 6 13.56 -3.93 -18.83
N ASP A 7 12.98 -2.73 -18.79
CA ASP A 7 13.12 -1.79 -17.70
C ASP A 7 12.59 -2.34 -16.36
N LEU A 8 11.44 -3.03 -16.39
CA LEU A 8 10.87 -3.66 -15.20
C LEU A 8 11.76 -4.79 -14.69
N VAL A 9 12.24 -5.66 -15.57
CA VAL A 9 13.15 -6.76 -15.19
C VAL A 9 14.45 -6.20 -14.60
N ALA A 10 14.99 -5.13 -15.20
CA ALA A 10 16.18 -4.47 -14.66
C ALA A 10 15.95 -3.90 -13.25
N ALA A 11 14.80 -3.27 -13.00
CA ALA A 11 14.45 -2.78 -11.68
C ALA A 11 14.32 -3.92 -10.65
N ILE A 12 13.71 -5.05 -11.04
CA ILE A 12 13.61 -6.24 -10.18
C ILE A 12 15.01 -6.76 -9.83
N SER A 13 15.92 -6.88 -10.81
CA SER A 13 17.30 -7.33 -10.55
C SER A 13 18.08 -6.40 -9.63
N LYS A 14 17.86 -5.09 -9.73
CA LYS A 14 18.46 -4.11 -8.80
C LYS A 14 17.92 -4.26 -7.38
N ILE A 15 16.61 -4.46 -7.23
CA ILE A 15 15.99 -4.70 -5.93
C ILE A 15 16.54 -5.98 -5.30
N ASP A 16 16.65 -7.06 -6.09
CA ASP A 16 17.15 -8.37 -5.64
C ASP A 16 18.62 -8.33 -5.17
N THR A 17 19.43 -7.46 -5.78
CA THR A 17 20.87 -7.32 -5.44
C THR A 17 21.16 -6.21 -4.43
N ALA A 18 20.15 -5.43 -4.03
CA ALA A 18 20.28 -4.36 -3.05
C ALA A 18 20.59 -4.92 -1.65
N ARG A 19 21.42 -4.19 -0.89
CA ARG A 19 21.95 -4.64 0.41
C ARG A 19 21.38 -3.90 1.62
N SER A 20 20.37 -3.05 1.40
CA SER A 20 19.68 -2.31 2.46
C SER A 20 18.22 -2.07 2.11
N ALA A 21 17.37 -1.95 3.13
CA ALA A 21 15.97 -1.58 2.96
C ALA A 21 15.81 -0.23 2.24
N GLU A 22 16.67 0.74 2.55
CA GLU A 22 16.68 2.04 1.88
C GLU A 22 16.92 1.91 0.37
N ALA A 23 17.94 1.14 -0.04
CA ALA A 23 18.24 0.94 -1.46
C ALA A 23 17.09 0.21 -2.19
N ILE A 24 16.50 -0.80 -1.55
CA ILE A 24 15.31 -1.51 -2.06
C ILE A 24 14.17 -0.52 -2.30
N LEU A 25 13.84 0.30 -1.30
CA LEU A 25 12.72 1.24 -1.38
C LEU A 25 12.98 2.37 -2.37
N GLN A 26 14.22 2.82 -2.53
CA GLN A 26 14.57 3.83 -3.55
C GLN A 26 14.41 3.29 -4.98
N GLU A 27 14.89 2.09 -5.26
CA GLU A 27 14.70 1.46 -6.58
C GLU A 27 13.22 1.14 -6.84
N PHE A 28 12.50 0.63 -5.84
CA PHE A 28 11.06 0.42 -5.93
C PHE A 28 10.31 1.72 -6.25
N ARG A 29 10.55 2.79 -5.50
CA ARG A 29 9.93 4.11 -5.74
C ARG A 29 10.21 4.60 -7.16
N SER A 30 11.46 4.50 -7.60
CA SER A 30 11.87 4.94 -8.93
C SER A 30 11.19 4.15 -10.05
N ALA A 31 11.06 2.83 -9.88
CA ALA A 31 10.34 1.98 -10.82
C ALA A 31 8.85 2.31 -10.89
N MET A 32 8.19 2.45 -9.72
CA MET A 32 6.76 2.70 -9.62
C MET A 32 6.35 4.09 -10.13
N ALA A 33 7.21 5.10 -9.96
CA ALA A 33 6.96 6.47 -10.43
C ALA A 33 6.75 6.54 -11.96
N ARG A 34 7.37 5.63 -12.73
CA ARG A 34 7.21 5.53 -14.20
C ARG A 34 5.78 5.17 -14.61
N TYR A 35 5.04 4.51 -13.71
CA TYR A 35 3.65 4.12 -13.90
C TYR A 35 2.65 5.08 -13.23
N GLY A 36 3.13 6.23 -12.71
CA GLY A 36 2.30 7.21 -12.02
C GLY A 36 1.99 6.87 -10.55
N LEU A 37 2.54 5.78 -10.02
CA LEU A 37 2.38 5.38 -8.62
C LEU A 37 3.42 6.11 -7.76
N ARG A 38 2.97 7.20 -7.12
CA ARG A 38 3.84 8.15 -6.37
C ARG A 38 3.87 7.89 -4.88
N SER A 39 2.86 7.20 -4.36
CA SER A 39 2.70 6.87 -2.95
C SER A 39 2.55 5.36 -2.82
N PHE A 40 3.14 4.80 -1.77
CA PHE A 40 3.06 3.37 -1.48
C PHE A 40 3.14 3.15 0.03
N LEU A 41 2.65 2.00 0.46
CA LEU A 41 2.89 1.45 1.80
C LEU A 41 3.17 -0.04 1.62
N ILE A 42 4.24 -0.53 2.22
CA ILE A 42 4.56 -1.95 2.35
C ILE A 42 4.49 -2.25 3.84
N THR A 43 3.52 -3.06 4.24
CA THR A 43 3.27 -3.34 5.65
C THR A 43 2.72 -4.74 5.86
N GLY A 44 3.09 -5.36 6.98
CA GLY A 44 2.38 -6.52 7.50
C GLY A 44 1.00 -6.11 8.03
N LEU A 45 0.08 -7.07 8.05
CA LEU A 45 -1.22 -6.89 8.69
C LEU A 45 -1.22 -7.67 10.00
N PRO A 46 -1.05 -7.03 11.17
CA PRO A 46 -1.06 -7.73 12.46
C PRO A 46 -2.45 -8.34 12.71
N VAL A 47 -2.62 -9.06 13.82
CA VAL A 47 -3.94 -9.58 14.19
C VAL A 47 -4.98 -8.46 14.21
N PRO A 48 -6.24 -8.72 13.78
CA PRO A 48 -7.28 -7.70 13.82
C PRO A 48 -7.39 -7.07 15.21
N HIS A 49 -7.48 -5.74 15.27
CA HIS A 49 -7.55 -4.92 16.50
C HIS A 49 -6.22 -4.76 17.27
N ASP A 50 -5.10 -5.20 16.72
CA ASP A 50 -3.80 -4.75 17.23
C ASP A 50 -3.62 -3.26 16.91
N ALA A 51 -3.40 -2.46 17.95
CA ALA A 51 -3.20 -1.03 17.85
C ALA A 51 -1.79 -0.68 17.34
N ASP A 52 -0.82 -1.60 17.46
CA ASP A 52 0.59 -1.37 17.15
C ASP A 52 0.93 -1.73 15.70
N TRP A 53 0.00 -1.53 14.76
CA TRP A 53 0.18 -1.84 13.33
C TRP A 53 1.37 -1.11 12.69
N GLN A 54 1.78 0.03 13.24
CA GLN A 54 2.93 0.78 12.73
C GLN A 54 4.25 -0.02 12.83
N ARG A 55 4.35 -0.98 13.76
CA ARG A 55 5.53 -1.85 13.89
C ARG A 55 5.72 -2.77 12.68
N GLU A 56 4.65 -3.01 11.95
CA GLU A 56 4.64 -3.88 10.77
C GLU A 56 4.97 -3.11 9.48
N ILE A 57 5.27 -1.80 9.54
CA ILE A 57 5.64 -1.01 8.36
C ILE A 57 7.05 -1.39 7.92
N LEU A 58 7.16 -1.90 6.69
CA LEU A 58 8.42 -2.24 6.03
C LEU A 58 8.91 -1.12 5.11
N GLY A 59 8.00 -0.31 4.59
CA GLY A 59 8.31 0.84 3.76
C GLY A 59 7.15 1.80 3.62
N ASP A 60 7.39 3.07 3.91
CA ASP A 60 6.40 4.14 3.81
C ASP A 60 6.81 5.14 2.72
N GLY A 61 5.91 5.34 1.76
CA GLY A 61 6.01 6.34 0.71
C GLY A 61 4.82 7.27 0.65
N TRP A 62 3.99 7.32 1.70
CA TRP A 62 2.87 8.25 1.80
C TRP A 62 3.34 9.71 1.98
N PRO A 63 2.50 10.68 1.58
CA PRO A 63 2.66 12.05 2.06
C PRO A 63 2.66 12.07 3.59
N VAL A 64 3.60 12.78 4.20
CA VAL A 64 3.73 12.84 5.68
C VAL A 64 2.44 13.31 6.35
N ASP A 65 1.72 14.25 5.73
CA ASP A 65 0.47 14.77 6.27
C ASP A 65 -0.64 13.72 6.23
N TRP A 66 -0.66 12.86 5.20
CA TRP A 66 -1.58 11.73 5.16
C TRP A 66 -1.26 10.72 6.26
N TYR A 67 0.02 10.37 6.46
CA TYR A 67 0.42 9.48 7.55
C TYR A 67 -0.04 10.01 8.91
N ASN A 68 0.21 11.30 9.17
CA ASN A 68 -0.21 11.95 10.42
C ASN A 68 -1.72 11.91 10.60
N ARG A 69 -2.48 12.23 9.54
CA ARG A 69 -3.95 12.16 9.55
C ARG A 69 -4.41 10.74 9.86
N TYR A 70 -3.89 9.75 9.14
CA TYR A 70 -4.21 8.34 9.25
C TYR A 70 -4.02 7.79 10.66
N VAL A 71 -2.90 8.16 11.31
CA VAL A 71 -2.63 7.80 12.71
C VAL A 71 -3.56 8.54 13.66
N SER A 72 -3.72 9.86 13.51
CA SER A 72 -4.51 10.67 14.45
C SER A 72 -6.00 10.32 14.49
N GLU A 73 -6.54 9.83 13.38
CA GLU A 73 -7.95 9.44 13.25
C GLU A 73 -8.21 7.96 13.46
N ASP A 74 -7.17 7.17 13.80
CA ASP A 74 -7.26 5.72 13.93
C ASP A 74 -7.84 5.04 12.67
N HIS A 75 -7.37 5.47 11.50
CA HIS A 75 -7.93 5.01 10.22
C HIS A 75 -7.63 3.54 9.93
N PHE A 76 -6.58 2.97 10.52
CA PHE A 76 -6.17 1.58 10.28
C PHE A 76 -7.30 0.57 10.49
N GLN A 77 -8.09 0.72 11.56
CA GLN A 77 -9.20 -0.18 11.88
C GLN A 77 -10.39 -0.04 10.93
N HIS A 78 -10.46 1.07 10.21
CA HIS A 78 -11.57 1.42 9.33
C HIS A 78 -11.21 1.35 7.85
N ASP A 79 -9.94 1.16 7.53
CA ASP A 79 -9.40 1.12 6.19
C ASP A 79 -9.96 -0.10 5.41
N PRO A 80 -10.75 0.15 4.34
CA PRO A 80 -11.32 -0.94 3.57
C PRO A 80 -10.27 -1.69 2.73
N CYS A 81 -9.14 -1.06 2.40
CA CYS A 81 -8.02 -1.73 1.76
C CYS A 81 -7.39 -2.74 2.71
N VAL A 82 -7.17 -2.37 3.98
CA VAL A 82 -6.69 -3.30 5.02
C VAL A 82 -7.67 -4.46 5.18
N ALA A 83 -8.97 -4.18 5.29
CA ALA A 83 -9.99 -5.21 5.45
C ALA A 83 -10.05 -6.17 4.24
N GLN A 84 -9.94 -5.66 3.02
CA GLN A 84 -9.97 -6.47 1.80
C GLN A 84 -8.67 -7.28 1.62
N CYS A 85 -7.50 -6.71 1.95
CA CYS A 85 -6.22 -7.41 1.88
C CYS A 85 -6.18 -8.67 2.75
N ARG A 86 -6.90 -8.71 3.87
CA ARG A 86 -7.00 -9.90 4.73
C ARG A 86 -7.74 -11.08 4.10
N HIS A 87 -8.56 -10.83 3.07
CA HIS A 87 -9.46 -11.83 2.48
C HIS A 87 -9.20 -12.08 1.00
N SER A 88 -8.57 -11.14 0.29
CA SER A 88 -8.35 -11.24 -1.15
C SER A 88 -7.03 -11.94 -1.47
N PRO A 89 -7.03 -13.10 -2.14
CA PRO A 89 -5.80 -13.75 -2.59
C PRO A 89 -5.22 -13.10 -3.85
N GLN A 90 -5.88 -12.10 -4.42
CA GLN A 90 -5.50 -11.44 -5.68
C GLN A 90 -5.35 -9.93 -5.47
N PRO A 91 -4.51 -9.26 -6.27
CA PRO A 91 -4.49 -7.81 -6.33
C PRO A 91 -5.87 -7.24 -6.67
N PHE A 92 -6.17 -6.07 -6.12
CA PHE A 92 -7.41 -5.35 -6.40
C PHE A 92 -7.16 -3.84 -6.42
N LEU A 93 -7.99 -3.13 -7.17
CA LEU A 93 -7.96 -1.68 -7.25
C LEU A 93 -8.91 -1.08 -6.21
N TRP A 94 -8.62 0.12 -5.71
CA TRP A 94 -9.48 0.78 -4.73
C TRP A 94 -10.89 0.99 -5.27
N ARG A 95 -10.99 1.36 -6.56
CA ARG A 95 -12.29 1.51 -7.25
C ARG A 95 -13.13 0.22 -7.35
N GLU A 96 -12.54 -0.95 -7.13
CA GLU A 96 -13.25 -2.23 -7.14
C GLU A 96 -13.84 -2.57 -5.77
N LEU A 97 -13.51 -1.80 -4.72
CA LEU A 97 -14.11 -1.96 -3.40
C LEU A 97 -15.63 -1.72 -3.50
N PRO A 98 -16.46 -2.67 -3.01
CA PRO A 98 -17.90 -2.57 -3.16
C PRO A 98 -18.44 -1.44 -2.28
N ALA A 99 -18.77 -0.30 -2.89
CA ALA A 99 -19.24 0.92 -2.20
C ALA A 99 -20.42 0.66 -1.24
N ALA A 100 -21.31 -0.28 -1.58
CA ALA A 100 -22.44 -0.69 -0.76
C ALA A 100 -22.04 -1.40 0.56
N ARG A 101 -20.83 -1.96 0.64
CA ARG A 101 -20.30 -2.64 1.84
C ARG A 101 -19.43 -1.73 2.71
N LEU A 102 -19.10 -0.53 2.24
CA LEU A 102 -18.28 0.40 3.02
C LEU A 102 -19.10 0.99 4.16
N SER A 103 -18.53 1.01 5.37
CA SER A 103 -19.08 1.78 6.48
C SER A 103 -18.94 3.29 6.24
N LYS A 104 -19.57 4.13 7.06
CA LYS A 104 -19.33 5.60 7.00
C LYS A 104 -17.87 5.94 7.27
N ARG A 105 -17.21 5.25 8.22
CA ARG A 105 -15.79 5.47 8.54
C ARG A 105 -14.89 4.97 7.42
N SER A 106 -15.19 3.83 6.81
CA SER A 106 -14.40 3.32 5.67
C SER A 106 -14.48 4.23 4.45
N ARG A 107 -15.63 4.86 4.18
CA ARG A 107 -15.73 5.90 3.15
C ARG A 107 -14.88 7.12 3.49
N LEU A 108 -14.95 7.58 4.75
CA LEU A 108 -14.15 8.72 5.20
C LEU A 108 -12.64 8.50 4.99
N VAL A 109 -12.11 7.29 5.26
CA VAL A 109 -10.70 6.96 4.99
C VAL A 109 -10.35 7.21 3.52
N MET A 110 -11.18 6.72 2.59
CA MET A 110 -10.94 6.85 1.15
C MET A 110 -11.11 8.29 0.66
N ASP A 111 -12.10 9.01 1.19
CA ASP A 111 -12.37 10.40 0.84
C ASP A 111 -11.23 11.31 1.31
N GLU A 112 -10.75 11.15 2.56
CA GLU A 112 -9.61 11.90 3.06
C GLU A 112 -8.33 11.56 2.29
N ALA A 113 -8.06 10.28 2.01
CA ALA A 113 -6.92 9.88 1.18
C ALA A 113 -6.89 10.65 -0.16
N ALA A 114 -8.05 10.86 -0.78
CA ALA A 114 -8.18 11.61 -2.02
C ALA A 114 -7.84 13.11 -1.85
N GLU A 115 -8.13 13.71 -0.70
CA GLU A 115 -7.73 15.09 -0.35
C GLU A 115 -6.21 15.25 -0.28
N PHE A 116 -5.49 14.19 0.11
CA PHE A 116 -4.01 14.13 0.08
C PHE A 116 -3.44 13.66 -1.27
N GLY A 117 -4.26 13.62 -2.33
CA GLY A 117 -3.85 13.27 -3.69
C GLY A 117 -3.81 11.77 -4.00
N MET A 118 -4.21 10.91 -3.05
CA MET A 118 -4.31 9.47 -3.26
C MET A 118 -5.75 9.10 -3.63
N LYS A 119 -6.11 9.30 -4.90
CA LYS A 119 -7.51 9.16 -5.39
C LYS A 119 -7.91 7.74 -5.78
N ASP A 120 -6.92 6.93 -6.18
CA ASP A 120 -7.08 5.52 -6.54
C ASP A 120 -5.73 4.83 -6.30
N GLY A 121 -5.75 3.51 -6.26
CA GLY A 121 -4.56 2.72 -5.98
C GLY A 121 -4.79 1.24 -6.23
N ILE A 122 -3.71 0.49 -6.07
CA ILE A 122 -3.71 -0.97 -6.14
C ILE A 122 -3.21 -1.51 -4.81
N CYS A 123 -3.89 -2.52 -4.30
CA CYS A 123 -3.44 -3.30 -3.16
C CYS A 123 -3.02 -4.69 -3.66
N VAL A 124 -1.86 -5.16 -3.22
CA VAL A 124 -1.29 -6.47 -3.58
C VAL A 124 -1.09 -7.30 -2.32
N PRO A 125 -2.07 -8.14 -1.94
CA PRO A 125 -1.96 -8.96 -0.74
C PRO A 125 -0.93 -10.08 -0.92
N ILE A 126 0.00 -10.22 0.03
CA ILE A 126 0.98 -11.31 0.06
C ILE A 126 0.67 -12.18 1.28
N HIS A 127 0.12 -13.37 1.03
CA HIS A 127 -0.15 -14.36 2.07
C HIS A 127 1.03 -15.32 2.15
N VAL A 128 1.79 -15.24 3.24
CA VAL A 128 2.80 -16.27 3.54
C VAL A 128 2.12 -17.44 4.25
N PRO A 129 2.43 -18.70 3.89
CA PRO A 129 1.98 -19.84 4.67
C PRO A 129 2.40 -19.66 6.14
N LEU A 130 1.48 -19.95 7.06
CA LEU A 130 1.87 -20.15 8.45
C LEU A 130 2.85 -21.33 8.47
N ALA A 131 4.06 -21.07 8.95
CA ALA A 131 5.08 -22.10 9.17
C ALA A 131 4.62 -23.12 10.23
#